data_AF-A0ABD0NIG4-F1
#
_entry.id   AF-A0ABD0NIG4-F1
#
_cell.length_a   1.000
_cell.length_b   1.000
_cell.length_c   1.000
_cell.angle_alpha   90.00
_cell.angle_beta   90.00
_cell.angle_gamma   90.00
#
_symmetry.space_group_name_H-M   'P 1'
#
loop_
_entity.id
_entity.type
_entity.pdbx_description
1 polymer ?
#
loop_
_entity_poly.entity_id
_entity_poly.type
_entity_poly.pdbx_seq_one_letter_code
_entity_poly.pdbx_strand_id
1 'polypeptide(L)'
;LPCLETYNGYCSNQVAAKALLDHKKQDHRVHDFLQRCLESPFSRKLDLWNFLDIPRSRLVKYPLLLREILKHTPNDHPDRQHLDEA
;
A
#
# COMPACT_ATOMS: atom_id res chain seq x y z
N LEU A 1 -14.67 -7.73 -1.05
CA LEU A 1 -13.69 -8.18 -2.08
C LEU A 1 -12.88 -9.39 -1.60
N PRO A 2 -13.27 -10.62 -1.99
CA PRO A 2 -12.71 -11.87 -1.45
C PRO A 2 -11.18 -12.01 -1.63
N CYS A 3 -10.63 -11.44 -2.70
CA CYS A 3 -9.20 -11.56 -2.99
C CYS A 3 -8.30 -10.67 -2.11
N LEU A 4 -8.86 -9.70 -1.38
CA LEU A 4 -8.06 -8.78 -0.55
C LEU A 4 -7.67 -9.38 0.81
N GLU A 5 -8.34 -10.44 1.26
CA GLU A 5 -8.01 -11.13 2.52
C GLU A 5 -6.60 -11.72 2.53
N THR A 6 -6.05 -12.01 1.35
CA THR A 6 -4.66 -12.46 1.17
C THR A 6 -3.63 -11.46 1.73
N TYR A 7 -3.99 -10.17 1.82
CA TYR A 7 -3.12 -9.14 2.40
C TYR A 7 -3.14 -9.09 3.93
N ASN A 8 -4.03 -9.83 4.60
CA ASN A 8 -4.09 -9.83 6.07
C ASN A 8 -2.76 -10.27 6.69
N GLY A 9 -2.19 -11.38 6.20
CA GLY A 9 -0.89 -11.87 6.67
C GLY A 9 0.27 -10.92 6.34
N TYR A 10 0.18 -10.18 5.24
CA TYR A 10 1.18 -9.18 4.89
C TYR A 10 1.11 -7.97 5.82
N CYS A 11 -0.10 -7.42 6.02
CA CYS A 11 -0.33 -6.22 6.83
C CYS A 11 -0.11 -6.47 8.33
N SER A 12 -0.46 -7.64 8.84
CA SER A 12 -0.23 -7.98 10.26
C SER A 12 1.26 -8.04 10.61
N ASN A 13 2.10 -8.46 9.66
CA ASN A 13 3.55 -8.56 9.85
C ASN A 13 4.30 -7.24 9.59
N GLN A 14 3.65 -6.20 9.05
CA GLN A 14 4.33 -4.95 8.69
C GLN A 14 5.01 -4.25 9.87
N VAL A 15 4.44 -4.33 11.08
CA VAL A 15 5.02 -3.73 12.29
C VAL A 15 6.36 -4.40 12.62
N ALA A 16 6.40 -5.73 12.61
CA ALA A 16 7.61 -6.50 12.84
C ALA A 16 8.65 -6.26 11.72
N ALA A 17 8.20 -6.23 10.46
CA ALA A 17 9.06 -5.94 9.32
C ALA A 17 9.69 -4.53 9.41
N LYS A 18 8.92 -3.52 9.84
CA LYS A 18 9.44 -2.15 10.04
C LYS A 18 10.50 -2.11 11.13
N ALA A 19 10.24 -2.73 12.28
CA ALA A 19 11.19 -2.81 13.38
C ALA A 19 12.50 -3.49 12.96
N LEU A 20 12.40 -4.60 12.20
CA LEU A 20 13.56 -5.29 11.66
C LEU A 20 14.33 -4.43 10.66
N LEU A 21 13.64 -3.73 9.75
CA LEU A 21 14.26 -2.83 8.79
C LEU A 21 15.01 -1.69 9.51
N ASP A 22 14.42 -1.08 10.54
CA ASP A 22 15.04 -0.01 11.30
C ASP A 22 16.29 -0.49 12.05
N HIS A 23 16.24 -1.70 12.62
CA HIS A 23 17.41 -2.32 13.21
C HIS A 23 18.50 -2.60 12.16
N LYS A 24 18.13 -3.16 10.99
CA LYS A 24 19.08 -3.48 9.92
C LYS A 24 19.69 -2.26 9.25
N LYS A 25 19.02 -1.11 9.23
CA LYS A 25 19.58 0.15 8.75
C LYS A 25 20.80 0.63 9.55
N GLN A 26 21.04 0.08 10.76
CA GLN A 26 22.26 0.35 11.53
C GLN A 26 23.50 -0.34 10.93
N ASP A 27 23.32 -1.40 10.14
CA ASP A 27 24.40 -2.03 9.38
C ASP A 27 24.77 -1.16 8.17
N HIS A 28 26.04 -0.73 8.12
CA HIS A 28 26.55 0.13 7.06
C HIS A 28 26.34 -0.44 5.65
N ARG A 29 26.46 -1.77 5.48
CA ARG A 29 26.27 -2.42 4.17
C ARG A 29 24.82 -2.33 3.70
N VAL A 30 23.88 -2.48 4.63
CA VAL A 30 22.44 -2.35 4.34
C VAL A 30 22.12 -0.90 4.03
N HIS A 31 22.60 0.04 4.84
CA HIS A 31 22.40 1.47 4.63
C HIS A 31 22.93 1.90 3.25
N ASP A 32 24.18 1.56 2.92
CA ASP A 32 24.80 1.89 1.63
C ASP A 32 24.01 1.31 0.44
N PHE A 33 23.56 0.06 0.54
CA PHE A 33 22.73 -0.55 -0.50
C PHE A 33 21.41 0.22 -0.70
N LEU A 34 20.72 0.57 0.39
CA LEU A 34 19.46 1.31 0.32
C LEU A 34 19.67 2.73 -0.24
N GLN A 35 20.79 3.36 0.08
CA GLN A 35 21.16 4.67 -0.45
C GLN A 35 21.40 4.62 -1.96
N ARG A 36 22.14 3.61 -2.44
CA ARG A 36 22.33 3.39 -3.89
C ARG A 36 21.00 3.13 -4.62
N CYS A 37 20.06 2.44 -3.98
CA CYS A 37 18.72 2.27 -4.53
C CYS A 37 17.98 3.62 -4.65
N LEU A 38 18.06 4.46 -3.62
CA LEU A 38 17.44 5.80 -3.60
C LEU A 38 17.99 6.74 -4.68
N GLU A 39 19.29 6.65 -4.95
CA GLU A 39 19.96 7.45 -5.98
C GLU A 39 19.63 7.00 -7.41
N SER A 40 19.19 5.75 -7.56
CA SER A 40 18.80 5.21 -8.86
C SER A 40 17.39 5.65 -9.27
N PRO A 41 17.15 5.96 -10.57
CA PRO A 41 15.84 6.38 -11.06
C PRO A 41 14.69 5.39 -10.78
N PHE A 42 14.98 4.08 -10.69
CA PHE A 42 13.92 3.07 -10.49
C PHE A 42 13.18 3.25 -9.17
N SER A 43 13.83 3.77 -8.14
CA SER A 43 13.21 3.99 -6.83
C SER A 43 12.23 5.15 -6.85
N ARG A 44 12.30 6.02 -7.86
CA ARG A 44 11.55 7.29 -7.92
C ARG A 44 11.73 8.11 -6.63
N LYS A 45 12.93 8.03 -6.02
CA LYS A 45 13.28 8.67 -4.74
C LYS A 45 12.46 8.20 -3.54
N LEU A 46 11.84 7.02 -3.61
CA LEU A 46 11.12 6.40 -2.51
C LEU A 46 12.03 5.41 -1.79
N ASP A 47 11.98 5.41 -0.46
CA ASP A 47 12.74 4.44 0.32
C ASP A 47 12.07 3.06 0.33
N LEU A 48 12.79 2.02 0.78
CA LEU A 48 12.27 0.65 0.80
C LEU A 48 10.94 0.54 1.55
N TRP A 49 10.77 1.29 2.65
CA TRP A 49 9.53 1.23 3.43
C TRP A 49 8.33 1.71 2.62
N ASN A 50 8.46 2.77 1.82
CA ASN A 50 7.38 3.24 0.95
C ASN A 50 6.87 2.14 0.02
N PHE A 51 7.74 1.26 -0.48
CA PHE A 51 7.35 0.13 -1.32
C PHE A 51 6.67 -0.99 -0.53
N LEU A 52 7.20 -1.31 0.65
CA LEU A 52 6.61 -2.31 1.55
C LEU A 52 5.26 -1.86 2.13
N ASP A 53 5.00 -0.55 2.17
CA ASP A 53 3.75 0.00 2.68
C ASP A 53 2.62 0.10 1.64
N ILE A 54 2.93 -0.14 0.35
CA ILE A 54 1.97 -0.01 -0.75
C ILE A 54 0.69 -0.81 -0.52
N PRO A 55 0.72 -2.10 -0.13
CA PRO A 55 -0.51 -2.88 0.04
C PRO A 55 -1.44 -2.27 1.08
N ARG A 56 -0.93 -1.95 2.27
CA ARG A 56 -1.71 -1.31 3.33
C ARG A 56 -2.26 0.04 2.88
N SER A 57 -1.42 0.89 2.29
CA SER A 57 -1.80 2.23 1.80
C SER A 57 -2.85 2.16 0.67
N ARG A 58 -2.80 1.14 -0.18
CA ARG A 58 -3.78 0.93 -1.25
C ARG A 58 -5.11 0.42 -0.72
N LEU A 59 -5.09 -0.52 0.22
CA LEU A 59 -6.29 -1.11 0.80
C LEU A 59 -7.19 -0.06 1.44
N VAL A 60 -6.61 0.84 2.23
CA VAL A 60 -7.37 1.92 2.89
C VAL A 60 -7.97 2.94 1.91
N LYS A 61 -7.46 3.00 0.66
CA LYS A 61 -7.97 3.90 -0.37
C LYS A 61 -9.19 3.35 -1.09
N TYR A 62 -9.40 2.03 -1.14
CA TYR A 62 -10.53 1.46 -1.89
C TYR A 62 -11.90 2.00 -1.42
N PRO A 63 -12.22 2.07 -0.12
CA PRO A 63 -13.49 2.65 0.32
C PRO A 63 -13.65 4.12 -0.09
N LEU A 64 -12.56 4.89 -0.06
CA LEU A 64 -12.60 6.31 -0.44
C LEU A 64 -12.85 6.49 -1.95
N LEU A 65 -12.19 5.67 -2.76
CA LEU A 65 -12.34 5.68 -4.22
C LEU A 65 -13.75 5.23 -4.62
N LEU A 66 -14.25 4.15 -4.03
CA LEU A 66 -15.59 3.64 -4.29
C LEU A 66 -16.66 4.68 -3.91
N ARG A 67 -16.52 5.34 -2.76
CA ARG A 67 -17.43 6.41 -2.34
C ARG A 67 -17.44 7.59 -3.30
N GLU A 68 -16.28 7.98 -3.83
CA GLU A 68 -16.23 9.08 -4.81
C GLU A 68 -16.88 8.67 -6.14
N ILE A 69 -16.66 7.45 -6.61
CA ILE A 69 -17.33 6.92 -7.81
C ILE A 69 -18.84 6.90 -7.58
N LEU A 70 -19.31 6.36 -6.45
CA LEU A 70 -20.72 6.32 -6.08
C LEU A 70 -21.34 7.72 -6.07
N LYS A 71 -20.68 8.71 -5.47
CA LYS A 71 -21.16 10.10 -5.44
C LYS A 71 -21.40 10.69 -6.84
N HIS A 72 -20.66 10.24 -7.84
CA HIS A 72 -20.79 10.67 -9.23
C HIS A 72 -21.59 9.70 -10.12
N THR A 73 -22.16 8.64 -9.55
CA THR A 73 -22.97 7.65 -10.27
C THR A 73 -24.46 7.97 -10.09
N PRO A 74 -25.23 8.21 -11.18
CA PRO A 74 -26.67 8.44 -11.11
C PRO A 74 -27.44 7.31 -10.41
N ASN A 75 -28.60 7.62 -9.81
CA ASN A 75 -29.39 6.64 -9.07
C ASN A 75 -30.03 5.56 -9.96
N ASP A 76 -30.26 5.85 -11.22
CA ASP A 76 -30.79 4.95 -12.24
C ASP A 76 -29.70 4.12 -12.93
N HIS A 77 -28.43 4.34 -12.59
CA HIS A 77 -27.32 3.62 -13.19
C HIS A 77 -27.25 2.18 -12.65
N PRO A 78 -27.08 1.15 -13.51
CA PRO A 78 -27.04 -0.26 -13.09
C PRO A 78 -25.91 -0.59 -12.09
N ASP A 79 -24.82 0.18 -12.10
CA ASP A 79 -23.70 -0.01 -11.16
C ASP A 79 -23.92 0.61 -9.78
N ARG A 80 -24.97 1.42 -9.59
CA ARG A 80 -25.22 2.13 -8.32
C ARG A 80 -25.32 1.15 -7.15
N GLN A 81 -26.13 0.10 -7.30
CA GLN A 81 -26.33 -0.92 -6.28
C GLN A 81 -25.03 -1.69 -5.99
N HIS A 82 -24.31 -2.09 -7.04
CA HIS A 82 -23.04 -2.80 -6.91
C HIS A 82 -21.97 -1.97 -6.18
N LEU A 83 -21.95 -0.66 -6.39
CA LEU A 83 -21.02 0.26 -5.71
C LEU A 83 -21.40 0.51 -4.25
N ASP A 84 -22.70 0.48 -3.91
CA ASP A 84 -23.16 0.58 -2.51
C ASP A 84 -22.85 -0.69 -1.70
N GLU A 85 -22.82 -1.87 -2.36
CA GLU A 85 -22.54 -3.17 -1.72
C GLU A 85 -21.04 -3.55 -1.65
N ALA A 86 -20.16 -2.84 -2.36
CA ALA A 86 -18.74 -3.16 -2.54
C ALA A 86 -17.81 -2.74 -1.39
#